data_AF-A0A2K9EDD3-F1
#
_entry.id   AF-A0A2K9EDD3-F1
#
_cell.length_a   1.000
_cell.length_b   1.000
_cell.length_c   1.000
_cell.angle_alpha   90.00
_cell.angle_beta   90.00
_cell.angle_gamma   90.00
#
_symmetry.space_group_name_H-M   'P 1'
#
loop_
_entity.id
_entity.type
_entity.pdbx_description
1 polymer ?
#
loop_
_entity_poly.entity_id
_entity_poly.type
_entity_poly.pdbx_seq_one_letter_code
_entity_poly.pdbx_strand_id
1 'polypeptide(L)'
;MKEIFLETRLEASPSRIWAEVNRPQLLRYVARPLVMVKPHDPSAVAERWHSRVYVVGLYLFGVLPFGRQVIGLSRPVAARRAGRAAISAG
;
A
#
# COMPACT_ATOMS: atom_id res chain seq x y z
N MET A 1 -1.69 -12.63 19.00
CA MET A 1 -1.31 -11.97 17.72
C MET A 1 0.06 -11.35 17.91
N LYS A 2 1.00 -11.58 16.98
CA LYS A 2 2.30 -10.90 17.00
C LYS A 2 2.23 -9.76 16.00
N GLU A 3 2.64 -8.57 16.42
CA GLU A 3 2.77 -7.41 15.55
C GLU A 3 4.20 -7.35 15.01
N ILE A 4 4.34 -7.10 13.71
CA ILE A 4 5.64 -6.98 13.04
C ILE A 4 5.73 -5.55 12.51
N PHE A 5 6.76 -4.82 12.93
CA PHE A 5 7.05 -3.47 12.46
C PHE A 5 8.23 -3.49 11.49
N LEU A 6 8.06 -2.84 10.34
CA LEU A 6 9.11 -2.64 9.34
C LEU A 6 9.15 -1.16 8.96
N GLU A 7 10.35 -0.60 8.93
CA GLU A 7 10.62 0.77 8.48
C GLU A 7 11.62 0.74 7.33
N THR A 8 11.50 1.68 6.40
CA THR A 8 12.49 1.90 5.33
C THR A 8 12.62 3.39 5.08
N ARG A 9 13.86 3.86 4.93
CA ARG A 9 14.16 5.24 4.55
C ARG A 9 14.31 5.33 3.04
N LEU A 10 13.58 6.25 2.42
CA LEU A 10 13.58 6.46 0.98
C LEU A 10 14.16 7.84 0.67
N GLU A 11 15.15 7.91 -0.22
CA GLU A 11 15.73 9.16 -0.73
C GLU A 11 14.81 9.80 -1.78
N ALA A 12 13.60 10.17 -1.36
CA ALA A 12 12.60 10.79 -2.22
C ALA A 12 11.78 11.81 -1.44
N SER A 13 11.25 12.83 -2.14
CA SER A 13 10.38 13.80 -1.51
C SER A 13 9.07 13.16 -1.04
N PRO A 14 8.46 13.65 0.07
CA PRO A 14 7.19 13.13 0.55
C PRO A 14 6.07 13.15 -0.49
N SER A 15 6.04 14.18 -1.35
CA SER A 15 5.05 14.28 -2.43
C SER A 15 5.24 13.21 -3.50
N ARG A 16 6.49 12.89 -3.85
CA ARG A 16 6.82 11.81 -4.80
C ARG A 16 6.42 10.46 -4.22
N ILE A 17 6.78 10.19 -2.97
CA ILE A 17 6.40 8.98 -2.26
C ILE A 17 4.89 8.84 -2.29
N TRP A 18 4.17 9.85 -1.79
CA TRP A 18 2.70 9.84 -1.73
C TRP A 18 2.06 9.57 -3.09
N ALA A 19 2.55 10.20 -4.16
CA ALA A 19 2.04 10.00 -5.51
C ALA A 19 2.19 8.54 -5.98
N GLU A 20 3.32 7.89 -5.67
CA GLU A 20 3.62 6.51 -6.06
C GLU A 20 2.89 5.48 -5.19
N VAL A 21 2.77 5.68 -3.87
CA VAL A 21 2.02 4.73 -3.02
C VAL A 21 0.53 4.68 -3.41
N ASN A 22 0.03 5.75 -4.02
CA ASN A 22 -1.33 5.82 -4.55
C ASN A 22 -1.51 5.08 -5.91
N ARG A 23 -0.45 4.49 -6.47
CA ARG A 23 -0.48 3.75 -7.74
C ARG A 23 -0.42 2.24 -7.47
N PRO A 24 -1.44 1.44 -7.85
CA PRO A 24 -1.39 -0.02 -7.70
C PRO A 24 -0.18 -0.69 -8.38
N GLN A 25 0.37 -0.03 -9.40
CA GLN A 25 1.56 -0.48 -10.12
C GLN A 25 2.78 -0.57 -9.20
N LEU A 26 2.90 0.29 -8.17
CA LEU A 26 4.01 0.23 -7.22
C LEU A 26 3.99 -1.09 -6.44
N LEU A 27 2.83 -1.50 -5.92
CA LEU A 27 2.68 -2.78 -5.22
C LEU A 27 3.11 -3.95 -6.13
N ARG A 28 2.67 -3.93 -7.39
CA ARG A 28 3.06 -4.95 -8.39
C ARG A 28 4.55 -4.91 -8.70
N TYR A 29 5.18 -3.75 -8.66
CA TYR A 29 6.60 -3.60 -8.89
C TYR A 29 7.42 -4.17 -7.72
N VAL A 30 7.12 -3.78 -6.49
CA VAL A 30 7.89 -4.21 -5.29
C VAL A 30 7.66 -5.68 -4.93
N ALA A 31 6.52 -6.26 -5.31
CA ALA A 31 6.22 -7.67 -5.07
C ALA A 31 6.96 -8.62 -6.05
N ARG A 32 7.42 -8.10 -7.19
CA ARG A 32 8.12 -8.89 -8.20
C ARG A 32 9.56 -9.22 -7.77
N PRO A 33 10.12 -10.34 -8.28
CA PRO A 33 9.49 -11.29 -9.20
C PRO A 33 8.68 -12.39 -8.49
N LEU A 34 8.84 -12.53 -7.17
CA LEU A 34 8.34 -13.66 -6.41
C LEU A 34 6.81 -13.69 -6.34
N VAL A 35 6.17 -12.56 -6.07
CA VAL A 35 4.72 -12.47 -5.90
C VAL A 35 4.11 -11.64 -7.02
N MET A 36 3.20 -12.26 -7.77
CA MET A 36 2.40 -11.58 -8.78
C MET A 36 0.98 -11.39 -8.26
N VAL A 37 0.58 -10.12 -8.17
CA VAL A 37 -0.77 -9.71 -7.79
C VAL A 37 -1.64 -9.61 -9.04
N LYS A 38 -2.71 -10.41 -9.12
CA LYS A 38 -3.70 -10.37 -10.21
C LYS A 38 -5.04 -9.84 -9.67
N PRO A 39 -5.69 -8.88 -10.35
CA PRO A 39 -7.00 -8.38 -9.94
C PRO A 39 -8.03 -9.51 -9.98
N HIS A 40 -8.91 -9.54 -8.98
CA HIS A 40 -10.07 -10.43 -8.94
C HIS A 40 -11.36 -9.61 -8.91
N ASP A 41 -11.48 -8.66 -7.98
CA ASP A 41 -12.59 -7.70 -7.94
C ASP A 41 -12.09 -6.34 -7.45
N PRO A 42 -12.16 -5.27 -8.28
CA PRO A 42 -12.58 -5.27 -9.68
C PRO A 42 -11.61 -6.07 -10.56
N SER A 43 -12.08 -6.56 -11.71
CA SER A 43 -11.29 -7.37 -12.65
C SER A 43 -10.14 -6.61 -13.32
N ALA A 44 -10.13 -5.27 -13.23
CA ALA A 44 -9.07 -4.41 -13.70
C ALA A 44 -8.43 -3.63 -12.56
N VAL A 45 -7.10 -3.45 -12.65
CA VAL A 45 -6.36 -2.61 -11.72
C VAL A 45 -6.44 -1.16 -12.20
N ALA A 46 -6.99 -0.27 -11.39
CA ALA A 46 -7.05 1.15 -11.69
C ALA A 46 -5.65 1.79 -11.79
N GLU A 47 -5.55 2.96 -12.43
CA GLU A 47 -4.30 3.73 -12.42
C GLU A 47 -3.97 4.28 -11.03
N ARG A 48 -5.02 4.57 -10.24
CA ARG A 48 -4.91 5.06 -8.87
C ARG A 48 -5.81 4.28 -7.91
N TRP A 49 -5.36 4.19 -6.67
CA TRP A 49 -6.14 3.66 -5.57
C TRP A 49 -7.33 4.57 -5.22
N HIS A 50 -8.53 4.05 -5.39
CA HIS A 50 -9.78 4.66 -4.92
C HIS A 50 -10.16 4.13 -3.53
N SER A 51 -10.94 4.90 -2.76
CA SER A 51 -11.48 4.51 -1.45
C SER A 51 -12.54 3.41 -1.58
N ARG A 52 -12.10 2.20 -1.93
CA ARG A 52 -12.91 0.99 -2.05
C ARG A 52 -12.07 -0.22 -1.65
N VAL A 53 -12.75 -1.36 -1.54
CA VAL A 53 -12.10 -2.65 -1.34
C VAL A 53 -11.64 -3.22 -2.69
N TYR A 54 -10.45 -3.81 -2.71
CA TYR A 54 -9.93 -4.60 -3.81
C TYR A 54 -9.67 -6.02 -3.34
N VAL A 55 -10.11 -6.99 -4.12
CA VAL A 55 -9.78 -8.40 -3.95
C VAL A 55 -8.79 -8.78 -5.03
N VAL A 56 -7.67 -9.38 -4.62
CA VAL A 56 -6.60 -9.81 -5.52
C VAL A 56 -6.19 -11.24 -5.25
N GLY A 57 -5.83 -11.96 -6.31
CA GLY A 57 -5.17 -13.26 -6.23
C GLY A 57 -3.65 -13.09 -6.16
N LEU A 58 -2.99 -13.92 -5.36
CA LEU A 58 -1.54 -13.96 -5.22
C LEU A 58 -0.99 -15.23 -5.89
N TYR A 59 0.01 -15.04 -6.75
CA TYR A 59 0.64 -16.12 -7.51
C TYR A 59 2.16 -16.08 -7.32
N LEU A 60 2.77 -17.22 -6.97
CA LEU A 60 4.22 -17.36 -6.94
C LEU A 60 4.73 -17.48 -8.37
N PHE A 61 5.74 -16.66 -8.69
CA PHE A 61 6.33 -16.55 -10.04
C PHE A 61 5.29 -16.33 -11.16
N GLY A 62 4.11 -15.82 -10.81
CA GLY A 62 3.00 -15.59 -11.75
C GLY A 62 2.15 -16.81 -12.13
N VAL A 63 2.54 -18.03 -11.71
CA VAL A 63 1.91 -19.28 -12.17
C VAL A 63 1.20 -20.05 -11.05
N LEU A 64 1.82 -20.21 -9.87
CA LEU A 64 1.26 -21.04 -8.80
C LEU A 64 0.38 -20.19 -7.88
N PRO A 65 -0.96 -20.33 -7.88
CA PRO A 65 -1.81 -19.61 -6.94
C PRO A 65 -1.51 -20.07 -5.51
N PHE A 66 -1.33 -19.13 -4.60
CA PHE A 66 -1.06 -19.45 -3.18
C PHE A 66 -1.92 -18.68 -2.20
N GLY A 67 -2.78 -17.78 -2.67
CA GLY A 67 -3.67 -17.07 -1.78
C GLY A 67 -4.50 -15.99 -2.44
N ARG A 68 -5.33 -15.37 -1.60
CA ARG A 68 -6.16 -14.20 -1.93
C ARG A 68 -5.95 -13.15 -0.86
N GLN A 69 -5.87 -11.90 -1.26
CA GLN A 69 -5.70 -10.76 -0.35
C GLN A 69 -6.82 -9.75 -0.56
N VAL A 70 -7.29 -9.18 0.55
CA VAL A 70 -8.22 -8.05 0.57
C VAL A 70 -7.41 -6.80 0.88
N ILE A 71 -7.45 -5.82 -0.02
CA ILE A 71 -6.80 -4.52 0.15
C ILE A 71 -7.90 -3.51 0.47
N GLY A 72 -8.03 -3.18 1.75
CA GLY A 72 -8.91 -2.12 2.24
C GLY A 72 -8.12 -0.82 2.40
N LEU A 73 -8.51 0.22 1.65
CA LEU A 73 -7.86 1.52 1.73
C LEU A 73 -8.63 2.44 2.66
N SER A 74 -8.00 2.81 3.77
CA SER A 74 -8.43 3.92 4.62
C SER A 74 -7.48 5.10 4.39
N ARG A 75 -8.04 6.30 4.30
CA ARG A 75 -7.25 7.53 4.36
C ARG A 75 -7.45 8.13 5.74
N PRO A 76 -6.39 8.61 6.40
CA PRO A 76 -6.58 9.37 7.61
C PRO A 76 -7.46 10.58 7.25
N VAL A 77 -8.60 10.72 7.93
CA VAL A 77 -9.31 12.00 7.94
C VAL A 77 -8.30 12.99 8.45
N ALA A 78 -8.02 14.04 7.68
CA ALA A 78 -7.00 15.01 8.02
C ALA A 78 -7.22 15.45 9.48
N ALA A 79 -6.39 14.96 10.39
CA ALA A 79 -6.36 15.45 11.75
C ALA A 79 -5.96 16.92 11.59
N ARG A 80 -6.92 17.82 11.78
CA ARG A 80 -6.66 19.25 11.88
C ARG A 80 -5.51 19.38 12.86
N ARG A 81 -4.35 19.82 12.38
CA ARG A 81 -3.10 19.91 13.16
C ARG A 81 -3.38 20.61 14.48
N ALA A 82 -3.46 19.85 15.57
CA ALA A 82 -3.30 20.32 16.93
C ALA A 82 -2.13 19.52 17.49
N GLY A 83 -1.01 20.21 17.76
CA GLY A 83 0.15 19.61 18.43
C GLY A 83 1.49 19.77 17.75
N ARG A 84 1.86 21.00 17.33
CA ARG A 84 3.28 21.39 17.17
C ARG A 84 3.89 21.87 18.51
N ALA A 85 3.29 21.54 19.66
CA ALA A 85 3.65 22.13 20.96
C ALA A 85 4.15 21.14 22.03
N ALA A 86 4.43 19.87 21.70
CA ALA A 86 4.79 18.86 22.70
C ALA A 86 6.25 18.35 22.61
N ILE A 87 7.11 19.01 21.83
CA ILE A 87 8.52 18.60 21.68
C ILE A 87 9.42 19.84 21.87
N SER A 88 9.32 20.49 23.02
CA SER A 88 10.32 21.49 23.46
C SER A 88 10.40 21.66 24.98
N ALA A 89 9.97 20.67 25.77
CA ALA A 89 10.17 20.68 27.22
C ALA A 89 10.43 19.24 27.68
N GLY A 90 11.69 18.95 27.99
CA GLY A 90 12.20 17.66 28.43
C GLY A 90 13.71 17.64 28.32
#